data_AF-A0A520USK6-F1
#
_entry.id   AF-A0A520USK6-F1
#
_cell.length_a   1.000
_cell.length_b   1.000
_cell.length_c   1.000
_cell.angle_alpha   90.00
_cell.angle_beta   90.00
_cell.angle_gamma   90.00
#
_symmetry.space_group_name_H-M   'P 1'
#
loop_
_entity.id
_entity.type
_entity.pdbx_description
1 polymer ?
#
loop_
_entity_poly.entity_id
_entity_poly.type
_entity_poly.pdbx_seq_one_letter_code
_entity_poly.pdbx_strand_id
1 'polypeptide(L)'
;MKALKFLFPVLFFLFISCGDDRNCGEIVQKFTENGKYYFAMIAFGGSSSNSDDPSGGDVFGDAEVTLEVYNSFNIGDEYCVN
;
A
#
# COMPACT_ATOMS: atom_id res chain seq x y z
N MET A 1 -36.34 0.18 37.22
CA MET A 1 -36.04 0.01 35.79
C MET A 1 -34.56 0.33 35.60
N LYS A 2 -33.69 -0.69 35.54
CA LYS A 2 -32.25 -0.47 35.39
C LYS A 2 -31.95 -0.38 33.90
N ALA A 3 -31.61 0.82 33.44
CA ALA A 3 -31.12 1.06 32.09
C ALA A 3 -29.74 0.39 31.95
N LEU A 4 -29.68 -0.76 31.29
CA LEU A 4 -28.43 -1.41 30.93
C LEU A 4 -28.00 -0.87 29.56
N LYS A 5 -27.28 0.25 29.59
CA LYS A 5 -26.40 0.65 28.48
C LYS A 5 -25.23 -0.32 28.50
N PHE A 6 -25.10 -1.19 27.50
CA PHE A 6 -23.80 -1.78 27.23
C PHE A 6 -23.56 -1.89 25.73
N LEU A 7 -22.36 -1.47 25.38
CA LEU A 7 -21.90 -1.01 24.09
C LEU A 7 -21.83 -2.15 23.06
N PHE A 8 -22.12 -1.79 21.83
CA PHE A 8 -21.93 -2.56 20.61
C PHE A 8 -20.44 -2.92 20.46
N PRO A 9 -20.03 -4.20 20.39
CA PRO A 9 -18.67 -4.51 19.99
C PRO A 9 -18.56 -4.33 18.47
N VAL A 10 -18.01 -3.20 18.05
CA VAL A 10 -17.55 -3.02 16.67
C VAL A 10 -16.36 -3.96 16.48
N LEU A 11 -16.62 -5.10 15.84
CA LEU A 11 -15.64 -6.10 15.48
C LEU A 11 -14.81 -5.56 14.30
N PHE A 12 -13.81 -4.75 14.63
CA PHE A 12 -12.81 -4.28 13.66
C PHE A 12 -11.83 -5.44 13.40
N PHE A 13 -12.21 -6.34 12.50
CA PHE A 13 -11.27 -7.30 11.93
C PHE A 13 -10.25 -6.52 11.09
N LEU A 14 -9.11 -6.20 11.70
CA LEU A 14 -7.90 -5.83 10.99
C LEU A 14 -7.44 -7.07 10.21
N PHE A 15 -7.68 -7.06 8.91
CA PHE A 15 -7.12 -8.02 7.98
C PHE A 15 -5.61 -7.79 7.90
N ILE A 16 -4.83 -8.51 8.70
CA ILE A 16 -3.39 -8.64 8.48
C ILE A 16 -3.24 -9.61 7.30
N SER A 17 -3.13 -9.05 6.10
CA SER A 17 -2.78 -9.82 4.91
C SER A 17 -1.29 -10.11 4.95
N CYS A 18 -0.94 -11.38 5.21
CA CYS A 18 0.42 -11.89 5.09
C CYS A 18 0.60 -12.36 3.62
N GLY A 19 1.37 -11.62 2.82
CA GLY A 19 1.81 -12.00 1.48
C GLY A 19 3.33 -11.81 1.40
N ASP A 20 4.03 -12.67 0.63
CA ASP A 20 5.49 -12.67 0.48
C ASP A 20 6.01 -11.22 0.26
N ASP A 21 6.81 -10.71 1.20
CA ASP A 21 7.20 -9.27 1.33
C ASP A 21 8.00 -8.71 0.13
N ARG A 22 8.17 -9.49 -0.94
CA ARG A 22 9.08 -9.20 -2.06
C ARG A 22 8.48 -8.27 -3.12
N ASN A 23 7.16 -8.02 -3.08
CA ASN A 23 6.45 -7.15 -4.03
C ASN A 23 5.67 -6.03 -3.33
N CYS A 24 6.02 -5.71 -2.08
CA CYS A 24 5.37 -4.68 -1.29
C CYS A 24 6.18 -3.38 -1.30
N GLY A 25 5.49 -2.25 -1.23
CA GLY A 25 6.12 -0.95 -1.12
C GLY A 25 5.21 0.09 -0.47
N GLU A 26 5.83 1.17 0.01
CA GLU A 26 5.10 2.33 0.52
C GLU A 26 4.58 3.18 -0.64
N ILE A 27 3.30 3.52 -0.64
CA ILE A 27 2.72 4.44 -1.61
C ILE A 27 3.22 5.84 -1.33
N VAL A 28 4.10 6.36 -2.18
CA VAL A 28 4.62 7.74 -2.06
C VAL A 28 3.88 8.73 -2.96
N GLN A 29 3.19 8.23 -3.99
CA GLN A 29 2.34 9.04 -4.85
C GLN A 29 1.17 8.23 -5.41
N LYS A 30 0.07 8.96 -5.64
CA LYS A 30 -1.13 8.46 -6.30
C LYS A 30 -1.43 9.33 -7.52
N PHE A 31 -1.61 8.74 -8.68
CA PHE A 31 -1.92 9.48 -9.90
C PHE A 31 -2.89 8.72 -10.81
N THR A 32 -3.44 9.43 -11.79
CA THR A 32 -4.39 8.89 -12.77
C THR A 32 -3.91 9.28 -14.16
N GLU A 33 -3.87 8.31 -15.06
CA GLU A 33 -3.48 8.52 -16.45
C GLU A 33 -4.41 7.70 -17.36
N ASN A 34 -4.95 8.32 -18.41
CA ASN A 34 -5.84 7.66 -19.38
C ASN A 34 -7.03 6.88 -18.76
N GLY A 35 -7.58 7.37 -17.64
CA GLY A 35 -8.70 6.73 -16.94
C GLY A 35 -8.31 5.50 -16.11
N LYS A 36 -7.00 5.25 -15.96
CA LYS A 36 -6.43 4.21 -15.10
C LYS A 36 -5.80 4.85 -13.86
N TYR A 37 -5.65 4.05 -12.81
CA TYR A 37 -5.23 4.51 -11.49
C TYR A 37 -3.92 3.85 -11.11
N TYR A 38 -2.98 4.61 -10.55
CA TYR A 38 -1.63 4.15 -10.29
C TYR A 38 -1.14 4.55 -8.90
N PHE A 39 -0.35 3.67 -8.30
CA PHE A 39 0.48 3.95 -7.14
C PHE A 39 1.94 3.98 -7.56
N ALA A 40 2.66 5.07 -7.27
CA ALA A 40 4.12 5.04 -7.28
C ALA A 40 4.59 4.59 -5.90
N MET A 41 5.38 3.52 -5.84
CA MET A 41 5.80 2.91 -4.58
C MET A 41 7.30 2.81 -4.45
N ILE A 42 7.79 2.91 -3.22
CA ILE A 42 9.17 2.58 -2.86
C ILE A 42 9.20 1.17 -2.27
N ALA A 43 9.96 0.26 -2.90
CA ALA A 43 10.06 -1.12 -2.46
C ALA A 43 10.80 -1.26 -1.12
N PHE A 44 10.24 -2.06 -0.20
CA PHE A 44 10.94 -2.45 1.02
C PHE A 44 11.89 -3.63 0.69
N GLY A 45 13.21 -3.39 0.70
CA GLY A 45 14.21 -4.47 0.58
C GLY A 45 14.87 -4.66 -0.80
N GLY A 46 14.75 -3.68 -1.70
CA GLY A 46 15.51 -3.68 -2.95
C GLY A 46 17.00 -3.46 -2.72
N SER A 47 17.76 -4.53 -2.51
CA SER A 47 19.23 -4.47 -2.64
C SER A 47 19.54 -4.19 -4.11
N SER A 48 19.92 -2.94 -4.42
CA SER A 48 20.46 -2.58 -5.73
C SER A 48 21.59 -3.56 -6.08
N SER A 49 21.39 -4.37 -7.12
CA SER A 49 22.43 -5.27 -7.63
C SER A 49 23.25 -4.60 -8.74
N ASN A 50 23.05 -3.30 -8.99
CA ASN A 50 23.87 -2.55 -9.94
C ASN A 50 24.83 -1.62 -9.16
N SER A 51 26.09 -2.03 -9.13
CA SER A 51 27.21 -1.39 -8.45
C SER A 51 27.76 -0.12 -9.12
N ASP A 52 27.04 0.47 -10.08
CA ASP A 52 27.56 1.54 -10.95
C ASP A 52 26.79 2.86 -10.87
N ASP A 53 25.81 2.99 -9.97
CA ASP A 53 25.15 4.28 -9.71
C ASP A 53 25.31 4.70 -8.23
N PRO A 54 26.11 5.73 -7.91
CA PRO A 54 26.19 6.29 -6.56
C PRO A 54 24.90 7.00 -6.13
N SER A 55 23.90 7.12 -7.02
CA SER A 55 22.55 7.57 -6.69
C SER A 55 21.65 6.36 -6.38
N GLY A 56 22.05 5.53 -5.42
CA GLY A 56 21.21 4.46 -4.91
C GLY A 56 19.95 5.05 -4.27
N GLY A 57 18.85 5.07 -5.02
CA GLY A 57 17.59 5.63 -4.54
C GLY A 57 16.43 5.21 -5.41
N ASP A 58 15.64 4.30 -4.85
CA ASP A 58 14.19 4.23 -5.01
C ASP A 58 13.71 3.79 -6.40
N VAL A 59 13.63 2.47 -6.60
CA VAL A 59 12.85 1.91 -7.71
C VAL A 59 11.39 2.31 -7.50
N PHE A 60 10.94 3.34 -8.22
CA PHE A 60 9.53 3.70 -8.37
C PHE A 60 8.86 2.63 -9.24
N GLY A 61 8.33 1.59 -8.60
CA GLY A 61 7.44 0.65 -9.27
C GLY A 61 6.06 1.27 -9.34
N ASP A 62 5.62 1.70 -10.53
CA ASP A 62 4.24 2.13 -10.74
C ASP A 62 3.34 0.87 -10.80
N ALA A 63 2.38 0.78 -9.87
CA ALA A 63 1.38 -0.28 -9.86
C ALA A 63 0.03 0.25 -10.38
N GLU A 64 -0.44 -0.29 -11.50
CA GLU A 64 -1.81 -0.08 -11.97
C GLU A 64 -2.78 -0.78 -11.03
N VAL A 65 -3.80 -0.07 -10.56
CA VAL A 65 -4.82 -0.57 -9.63
C VAL A 65 -6.23 -0.20 -10.11
N THR A 66 -7.23 -0.85 -9.53
CA THR A 66 -8.64 -0.48 -9.76
C THR A 66 -8.98 0.82 -9.01
N LEU A 67 -10.07 1.50 -9.41
CA LEU A 67 -10.57 2.67 -8.67
C LEU A 67 -10.90 2.36 -7.21
N GLU A 68 -11.40 1.15 -6.92
CA GLU A 68 -11.73 0.72 -5.56
C GLU A 68 -10.47 0.60 -4.70
N VAL A 69 -9.43 -0.04 -5.23
CA VAL A 69 -8.11 -0.13 -4.57
C VAL A 69 -7.52 1.28 -4.44
N TYR A 70 -7.56 2.08 -5.49
CA TYR A 70 -7.06 3.46 -5.44
C TYR A 70 -7.71 4.29 -4.33
N ASN A 71 -9.02 4.13 -4.08
CA ASN A 71 -9.73 4.89 -3.06
C ASN A 71 -9.60 4.31 -1.64
N SER A 72 -9.18 3.05 -1.48
CA SER A 72 -9.05 2.40 -0.18
C SER A 72 -7.68 2.59 0.48
N PHE A 73 -6.67 3.03 -0.29
CA PHE A 73 -5.31 3.28 0.21
C PHE A 73 -4.95 4.76 0.17
N ASN A 74 -4.06 5.17 1.06
CA ASN A 74 -3.51 6.52 1.18
C ASN A 74 -2.02 6.55 0.86
N ILE A 75 -1.49 7.76 0.67
CA ILE A 75 -0.04 7.98 0.65
C ILE A 75 0.49 7.64 2.04
N GLY A 76 1.56 6.84 2.11
CA GLY A 76 2.15 6.29 3.33
C GLY A 76 1.61 4.90 3.71
N ASP A 77 0.57 4.40 3.04
CA ASP A 77 0.11 3.03 3.22
C ASP A 77 1.01 2.05 2.44
N GLU A 78 1.17 0.84 2.96
CA GLU A 78 1.85 -0.25 2.26
C GLU A 78 0.88 -0.95 1.29
N TYR A 79 1.35 -1.21 0.07
CA TYR A 79 0.61 -1.99 -0.92
C TYR A 79 1.51 -3.05 -1.57
N CYS A 80 0.95 -4.24 -1.77
CA CYS A 80 1.64 -5.39 -2.34
C CYS A 80 1.03 -5.77 -3.69
N VAL A 81 1.85 -5.84 -4.73
CA VAL A 81 1.43 -6.31 -6.05
C VAL A 81 1.50 -7.83 -6.07
N ASN A 82 0.36 -8.50 -6.16
CA ASN A 82 0.25 -9.96 -6.24
C ASN A 82 -0.44 -10.42 -7.52
#